data_AF-A0A1I8BML2-F1
#
_entry.id   AF-A0A1I8BML2-F1
#
_cell.length_a   1.000
_cell.length_b   1.000
_cell.length_c   1.000
_cell.angle_alpha   90.00
_cell.angle_beta   90.00
_cell.angle_gamma   90.00
#
_symmetry.space_group_name_H-M   'P 1'
#
loop_
_entity.id
_entity.type
_entity.pdbx_description
1 polymer ?
#
loop_
_entity_poly.entity_id
_entity_poly.type
_entity_poly.pdbx_seq_one_letter_code
_entity_poly.pdbx_strand_id
1 'polypeptide(L)'
;MNVSDFYDFPFHPKVLDYVSFLAYCRLADRQTQCFIERCNDQNADHVFSPSNFLCTFKRQHFLRARPCLEASEPIGFLRCDRSCQPSDTGGSEKQQRHTELGKVFSETEMGAYEKELDTLCSFQKCFSKCHEKIVEQICSPSQATIATELMQTYLKWHSADLLDWHLLTGNERILPQSCALLIQLEQKEKSLSTSENIKLKEFDDLNDPILMAMMAAA
;
A
#
# COMPACT_ATOMS: atom_id res chain seq x y z
N MET A 1 23.55 -2.59 11.44
CA MET A 1 22.32 -2.56 10.60
C MET A 1 22.15 -1.14 10.15
N ASN A 2 22.16 -0.91 8.84
CA ASN A 2 22.08 0.45 8.31
C ASN A 2 20.61 0.78 8.01
N VAL A 3 20.17 2.01 8.26
CA VAL A 3 18.77 2.44 8.06
C VAL A 3 18.35 2.31 6.58
N SER A 4 19.33 2.41 5.67
CA SER A 4 19.19 2.18 4.23
C SER A 4 18.78 0.75 3.83
N ASP A 5 18.87 -0.23 4.76
CA ASP A 5 18.47 -1.62 4.49
C ASP A 5 16.95 -1.83 4.63
N PHE A 6 16.23 -0.84 5.16
CA PHE A 6 14.78 -0.82 5.24
C PHE A 6 14.24 0.02 4.10
N TYR A 7 14.14 -0.60 2.92
CA TYR A 7 13.08 -0.19 2.01
C TYR A 7 11.77 -0.45 2.76
N ASP A 8 11.06 0.60 3.15
CA ASP A 8 9.88 0.55 4.02
C ASP A 8 8.65 0.08 3.22
N PHE A 9 8.84 -1.06 2.57
CA PHE A 9 7.78 -1.83 1.98
C PHE A 9 7.37 -2.88 3.02
N PRO A 10 6.09 -2.90 3.42
CA PRO A 10 5.61 -3.61 4.61
C PRO A 10 5.74 -5.14 4.51
N PHE A 11 6.11 -5.66 3.35
CA PHE A 11 6.21 -7.10 3.09
C PHE A 11 7.64 -7.58 2.89
N HIS A 12 8.64 -6.85 3.43
CA HIS A 12 10.02 -7.34 3.43
C HIS A 12 10.07 -8.77 3.98
N PRO A 13 10.80 -9.72 3.36
CA PRO A 13 10.86 -11.11 3.80
C PRO A 13 11.24 -11.33 5.28
N LYS A 14 11.97 -10.39 5.91
CA LYS A 14 12.28 -10.42 7.34
C LYS A 14 11.06 -10.28 8.25
N VAL A 15 9.95 -9.72 7.76
CA VAL A 15 8.70 -9.51 8.52
C VAL A 15 7.70 -10.64 8.24
N LEU A 16 7.97 -11.52 7.28
CA LEU A 16 7.04 -12.61 6.90
C LEU A 16 7.14 -13.83 7.81
N ASP A 17 8.26 -14.04 8.49
CA ASP A 17 8.33 -15.00 9.59
C ASP A 17 7.54 -14.48 10.81
N TYR A 18 6.79 -15.36 11.49
CA TYR A 18 5.94 -14.96 12.62
C TYR A 18 6.74 -14.38 13.78
N VAL A 19 7.88 -14.99 14.12
CA VAL A 19 8.68 -14.56 15.28
C VAL A 19 9.26 -13.17 15.00
N SER A 20 9.74 -12.99 13.78
CA SER A 20 10.29 -11.72 13.30
C SER A 20 9.22 -10.64 13.17
N PHE A 21 8.00 -10.98 12.74
CA PHE A 21 6.83 -10.09 12.77
C PHE A 21 6.51 -9.60 14.19
N LEU A 22 6.50 -10.49 15.19
CA LEU A 22 6.27 -10.08 16.57
C LEU A 22 7.37 -9.16 17.09
N ALA A 23 8.63 -9.41 16.71
CA ALA A 23 9.75 -8.54 17.05
C ALA A 23 9.62 -7.16 16.38
N TYR A 24 9.24 -7.12 15.10
CA TYR A 24 8.95 -5.89 14.36
C TYR A 24 7.86 -5.07 15.06
N CYS A 25 6.74 -5.69 15.45
CA CYS A 25 5.67 -4.95 16.12
C CYS A 25 6.07 -4.42 17.50
N ARG A 26 6.84 -5.18 18.29
CA ARG A 26 7.36 -4.66 19.57
C ARG A 26 8.29 -3.46 19.38
N LEU A 27 9.07 -3.45 18.29
CA LEU A 27 9.95 -2.33 17.98
C LEU A 27 9.12 -1.11 17.53
N ALA A 28 8.14 -1.33 16.66
CA ALA A 28 7.20 -0.32 16.22
C ALA A 28 6.48 0.34 17.40
N ASP A 29 5.91 -0.44 18.32
CA ASP A 29 5.21 0.09 19.49
C ASP A 29 6.12 1.01 20.33
N ARG A 30 7.40 0.64 20.50
CA ARG A 30 8.39 1.47 21.20
C ARG A 30 8.73 2.75 20.44
N GLN A 31 8.81 2.69 19.11
CA GLN A 31 9.06 3.85 18.28
C GLN A 31 7.90 4.84 18.34
N THR A 32 6.66 4.34 18.20
CA THR A 32 5.44 5.16 18.34
C THR A 32 5.38 5.79 19.72
N GLN A 33 5.62 5.02 20.79
CA GLN A 33 5.63 5.56 22.15
C GLN A 33 6.68 6.66 22.34
N CYS A 34 7.89 6.47 21.81
CA CYS A 34 8.95 7.49 21.84
C CYS A 34 8.52 8.77 21.11
N PHE A 35 7.80 8.64 20.00
CA PHE A 35 7.25 9.79 19.27
C PHE A 35 6.16 10.50 20.07
N ILE A 36 5.19 9.77 20.64
CA ILE A 36 4.14 10.32 21.51
C ILE A 36 4.76 11.14 22.64
N GLU A 37 5.76 10.58 23.32
CA GLU A 37 6.41 11.23 24.47
C GLU A 37 7.23 12.47 24.06
N ARG A 38 7.96 12.40 22.95
CA ARG A 38 8.84 13.49 22.50
C ARG A 38 8.09 14.63 21.80
N CYS A 39 7.07 14.30 21.02
CA CYS A 39 6.31 15.25 20.21
C CYS A 39 4.99 15.66 20.88
N ASN A 40 4.63 15.04 22.01
CA ASN A 40 3.36 15.24 22.71
C ASN A 40 2.13 15.03 21.81
N ASP A 41 2.24 14.14 20.83
CA ASP A 41 1.16 13.77 19.92
C ASP A 41 0.50 12.50 20.41
N GLN A 42 -0.61 12.63 21.12
CA GLN A 42 -1.35 11.50 21.69
C GLN A 42 -2.12 10.69 20.64
N ASN A 43 -2.12 11.11 19.36
CA ASN A 43 -2.82 10.40 18.28
C ASN A 43 -1.87 9.57 17.41
N ALA A 44 -0.56 9.53 17.72
CA ALA A 44 0.43 8.91 16.84
C ALA A 44 0.24 7.39 16.63
N ASP A 45 -0.48 6.70 17.53
CA ASP A 45 -0.87 5.31 17.39
C ASP A 45 -2.14 5.11 16.53
N HIS A 46 -2.84 6.20 16.21
CA HIS A 46 -4.05 6.22 15.39
C HIS A 46 -3.82 6.77 13.98
N VAL A 47 -2.65 7.36 13.71
CA VAL A 47 -2.26 7.81 12.37
C VAL A 47 -1.63 6.68 11.56
N PHE A 48 -1.69 6.82 10.23
CA PHE A 48 -1.06 5.88 9.33
C PHE A 48 0.46 5.89 9.51
N SER A 49 1.02 4.69 9.60
CA SER A 49 2.43 4.40 9.34
C SER A 49 2.51 2.96 8.84
N PRO A 50 3.55 2.55 8.10
CA PRO A 50 3.70 1.16 7.67
C PRO A 50 3.64 0.17 8.85
N SER A 51 4.25 0.57 9.97
CA SER A 51 4.22 -0.15 11.24
C SER A 51 2.80 -0.25 11.83
N ASN A 52 2.08 0.86 12.01
CA ASN A 52 0.73 0.85 12.57
C ASN A 52 -0.23 0.06 11.66
N PHE A 53 -0.06 0.15 10.34
CA PHE A 53 -0.83 -0.63 9.37
C PHE A 53 -0.71 -2.13 9.64
N LEU A 54 0.51 -2.66 9.73
CA LEU A 54 0.73 -4.09 9.93
C LEU A 54 0.45 -4.55 11.36
N CYS A 55 0.88 -3.79 12.36
CA CYS A 55 0.90 -4.24 13.75
C CYS A 55 -0.41 -3.98 14.49
N THR A 56 -1.16 -2.97 14.07
CA THR A 56 -2.38 -2.50 14.73
C THR A 56 -3.60 -2.64 13.81
N PHE A 57 -3.64 -1.92 12.68
CA PHE A 57 -4.87 -1.76 11.88
C PHE A 57 -5.26 -2.99 11.08
N LYS A 58 -4.29 -3.66 10.46
CA LYS A 58 -4.49 -4.81 9.56
C LYS A 58 -3.80 -6.07 10.05
N ARG A 59 -3.45 -6.15 11.34
CA ARG A 59 -2.73 -7.29 11.95
C ARG A 59 -3.30 -8.65 11.58
N GLN A 60 -4.60 -8.85 11.78
CA GLN A 60 -5.24 -10.13 11.47
C GLN A 60 -5.28 -10.41 9.96
N HIS A 61 -5.46 -9.37 9.14
CA HIS A 61 -5.42 -9.50 7.69
C HIS A 61 -4.01 -9.90 7.22
N PHE A 62 -2.97 -9.24 7.74
CA PHE A 62 -1.57 -9.61 7.49
C PHE A 62 -1.29 -11.06 7.90
N LEU A 63 -1.65 -11.47 9.12
CA LEU A 63 -1.43 -12.85 9.58
C LEU A 63 -2.12 -13.90 8.70
N ARG A 64 -3.27 -13.56 8.10
CA ARG A 64 -3.97 -14.43 7.14
C ARG A 64 -3.31 -14.46 5.76
N ALA A 65 -2.77 -13.33 5.29
CA ALA A 65 -2.06 -13.21 4.01
C ALA A 65 -0.64 -13.80 4.08
N ARG A 66 -0.04 -13.81 5.27
CA ARG A 66 1.37 -14.11 5.51
C ARG A 66 1.85 -15.42 4.87
N PRO A 67 1.13 -16.56 4.94
CA PRO A 67 1.60 -17.79 4.32
C PRO A 67 1.79 -17.67 2.80
N CYS A 68 0.91 -16.91 2.13
CA CYS A 68 1.03 -16.66 0.69
C CYS A 68 2.17 -15.68 0.37
N LEU A 69 2.29 -14.62 1.17
CA LEU A 69 3.39 -13.66 1.03
C LEU A 69 4.74 -14.36 1.21
N GLU A 70 4.88 -15.19 2.24
CA GLU A 70 6.09 -15.98 2.52
C GLU A 70 6.40 -16.97 1.39
N ALA A 71 5.40 -17.68 0.86
CA ALA A 71 5.58 -18.60 -0.26
C ALA A 71 5.98 -17.90 -1.57
N SER A 72 5.57 -16.64 -1.76
CA SER A 72 5.87 -15.87 -2.96
C SER A 72 7.18 -15.07 -2.88
N GLU A 73 7.74 -14.87 -1.68
CA GLU A 73 8.97 -14.15 -1.37
C GLU A 73 10.21 -15.07 -1.40
N PRO A 74 10.55 -15.57 -2.59
CA PRO A 74 11.69 -14.93 -3.24
C PRO A 74 11.40 -14.47 -4.68
N ILE A 75 10.34 -14.97 -5.30
CA ILE A 75 10.01 -14.69 -6.70
C ILE A 75 9.44 -13.27 -6.82
N GLY A 76 8.60 -12.86 -5.87
CA GLY A 76 8.03 -11.52 -5.73
C GLY A 76 9.11 -10.45 -5.77
N PHE A 77 10.00 -10.47 -4.79
CA PHE A 77 11.12 -9.55 -4.70
C PHE A 77 11.97 -9.56 -5.98
N LEU A 78 12.54 -10.71 -6.37
CA LEU A 78 13.50 -10.76 -7.48
C LEU A 78 12.91 -10.36 -8.83
N ARG A 79 11.67 -10.78 -9.12
CA ARG A 79 11.04 -10.54 -10.42
C ARG A 79 10.46 -9.14 -10.50
N CYS A 80 9.72 -8.73 -9.46
CA CYS A 80 9.03 -7.45 -9.49
C CYS A 80 9.98 -6.28 -9.30
N ASP A 81 10.92 -6.37 -8.36
CA ASP A 81 11.94 -5.33 -8.15
C ASP A 81 12.68 -5.03 -9.45
N ARG A 82 13.26 -6.06 -10.07
CA ARG A 82 13.99 -5.92 -11.34
C ARG A 82 13.12 -5.38 -12.48
N SER A 83 11.85 -5.77 -12.55
CA SER A 83 10.95 -5.33 -13.62
C SER A 83 10.42 -3.90 -13.43
N CYS A 84 10.40 -3.42 -12.19
CA CYS A 84 9.82 -2.14 -11.81
C CYS A 84 10.87 -1.06 -11.56
N GLN A 85 12.15 -1.41 -11.52
CA GLN A 85 13.24 -0.44 -11.56
C GLN A 85 13.17 0.38 -12.86
N PRO A 86 13.35 1.71 -12.80
CA PRO A 86 13.39 2.55 -13.99
C PRO A 86 14.53 2.12 -14.92
N SER A 87 14.24 2.00 -16.21
CA SER A 87 15.24 1.70 -17.25
C SER A 87 16.41 2.68 -17.19
N ASP A 88 17.63 2.18 -17.29
CA ASP A 88 18.89 2.94 -17.21
C ASP A 88 19.08 3.91 -18.37
N THR A 89 18.37 5.01 -18.41
CA THR A 89 18.75 6.15 -19.25
C THR A 89 19.71 7.05 -18.47
N GLY A 90 20.97 6.60 -18.31
CA GLY A 90 22.09 7.44 -17.84
C GLY A 90 22.89 6.86 -16.68
N GLY A 91 24.12 6.39 -16.95
CA GLY A 91 25.00 5.72 -15.99
C GLY A 91 25.47 6.55 -14.77
N SER A 92 25.16 7.84 -14.70
CA SER A 92 25.55 8.73 -13.59
C SER A 92 24.53 8.76 -12.44
N GLU A 93 23.26 8.43 -12.69
CA GLU A 93 22.19 8.55 -11.67
C GLU A 93 22.12 7.34 -10.73
N LYS A 94 22.62 6.17 -11.13
CA LYS A 94 22.60 4.95 -10.29
C LYS A 94 23.35 5.09 -8.98
N GLN A 95 24.49 5.78 -9.01
CA GLN A 95 25.34 5.97 -7.83
C GLN A 95 24.66 6.93 -6.83
N GLN A 96 23.96 7.95 -7.31
CA GLN A 96 23.22 8.90 -6.47
C GLN A 96 21.95 8.30 -5.86
N ARG A 97 21.16 7.51 -6.61
CA ARG A 97 19.90 6.91 -6.10
C ARG A 97 20.09 5.99 -4.89
N HIS A 98 21.16 5.18 -4.87
CA HIS A 98 21.48 4.37 -3.69
C HIS A 98 21.98 5.19 -2.50
N THR A 99 22.46 6.41 -2.75
CA THR A 99 22.98 7.31 -1.70
C THR A 99 21.87 8.18 -1.09
N GLU A 100 20.75 8.36 -1.80
CA GLU A 100 19.62 9.21 -1.35
C GLU A 100 18.48 8.41 -0.70
N LEU A 101 18.35 7.11 -0.97
CA LEU A 101 17.36 6.24 -0.31
C LEU A 101 17.50 6.28 1.23
N GLY A 102 16.47 6.80 1.90
CA GLY A 102 16.44 6.95 3.35
C GLY A 102 17.20 8.17 3.88
N LYS A 103 17.59 9.10 3.00
CA LYS A 103 18.11 10.41 3.38
C LYS A 103 16.99 11.25 4.01
N VAL A 104 17.29 11.92 5.11
CA VAL A 104 16.41 12.94 5.66
C VAL A 104 16.61 14.21 4.86
N PHE A 105 15.58 14.64 4.13
CA PHE A 105 15.61 15.87 3.35
C PHE A 105 15.38 17.09 4.23
N SER A 106 16.16 18.14 4.00
CA SER A 106 15.90 19.46 4.56
C SER A 106 14.85 20.21 3.74
N GLU A 107 14.28 21.29 4.31
CA GLU A 107 13.33 22.16 3.62
C GLU A 107 13.89 22.75 2.31
N THR A 108 15.21 22.95 2.23
CA THR A 108 15.87 23.43 1.00
C THR A 108 15.96 22.38 -0.11
N GLU A 109 15.70 21.11 0.22
CA GLU A 109 15.82 19.97 -0.69
C GLU A 109 14.46 19.40 -1.10
N MET A 110 13.36 20.16 -0.90
CA MET A 110 12.00 19.73 -1.25
C MET A 110 11.87 19.23 -2.69
N GLY A 111 12.52 19.89 -3.66
CA GLY A 111 12.49 19.44 -5.05
C GLY A 111 13.16 18.07 -5.30
N ALA A 112 14.10 17.66 -4.44
CA ALA A 112 14.71 16.32 -4.49
C ALA A 112 13.80 15.30 -3.78
N TYR A 113 13.21 15.67 -2.65
CA TYR A 113 12.22 14.87 -1.94
C TYR A 113 11.05 14.48 -2.86
N GLU A 114 10.44 15.43 -3.56
CA GLU A 114 9.30 15.14 -4.44
C GLU A 114 9.67 14.23 -5.62
N LYS A 115 10.91 14.28 -6.11
CA LYS A 115 11.40 13.36 -7.15
C LYS A 115 11.60 11.95 -6.64
N GLU A 116 12.13 11.80 -5.43
CA GLU A 116 12.22 10.49 -4.78
C GLU A 116 10.83 9.93 -4.55
N LEU A 117 9.90 10.75 -4.05
CA LEU A 117 8.52 10.36 -3.83
C LEU A 117 7.82 9.90 -5.13
N ASP A 118 8.02 10.60 -6.25
CA ASP A 118 7.51 10.18 -7.57
C ASP A 118 8.05 8.81 -8.00
N THR A 119 9.33 8.57 -7.72
CA THR A 119 9.98 7.29 -8.02
C THR A 119 9.40 6.17 -7.16
N LEU A 120 9.19 6.43 -5.86
CA LEU A 120 8.62 5.48 -4.91
C LEU A 120 7.17 5.11 -5.27
N CYS A 121 6.31 6.09 -5.53
CA CYS A 121 4.92 5.83 -5.92
C CYS A 121 4.82 5.07 -7.25
N SER A 122 5.67 5.40 -8.23
CA SER A 122 5.76 4.67 -9.50
C SER A 122 6.17 3.21 -9.29
N PHE A 123 7.21 2.99 -8.48
CA PHE A 123 7.68 1.64 -8.14
C PHE A 123 6.57 0.85 -7.42
N GLN A 124 5.96 1.41 -6.38
CA GLN A 124 4.89 0.78 -5.60
C GLN A 124 3.73 0.32 -6.48
N LYS A 125 3.27 1.18 -7.40
CA LYS A 125 2.22 0.85 -8.38
C LYS A 125 2.62 -0.31 -9.29
N CYS A 126 3.84 -0.28 -9.81
CA CYS A 126 4.36 -1.35 -10.67
C CYS A 126 4.48 -2.67 -9.89
N PHE A 127 5.09 -2.60 -8.70
CA PHE A 127 5.36 -3.75 -7.85
C PHE A 127 4.06 -4.44 -7.46
N SER A 128 3.03 -3.69 -7.03
CA SER A 128 1.74 -4.28 -6.68
C SER A 128 1.11 -5.06 -7.83
N LYS A 129 1.12 -4.52 -9.06
CA LYS A 129 0.58 -5.22 -10.25
C LYS A 129 1.39 -6.44 -10.63
N CYS A 130 2.70 -6.39 -10.45
CA CYS A 130 3.56 -7.54 -10.69
C CYS A 130 3.33 -8.62 -9.62
N HIS A 131 3.24 -8.22 -8.36
CA HIS A 131 3.05 -9.11 -7.21
C HIS A 131 1.72 -9.84 -7.26
N GLU A 132 0.63 -9.16 -7.65
CA GLU A 132 -0.70 -9.75 -7.88
C GLU A 132 -0.60 -11.00 -8.77
N LYS A 133 0.08 -10.89 -9.92
CA LYS A 133 0.27 -12.03 -10.84
C LYS A 133 1.10 -13.16 -10.23
N ILE A 134 2.02 -12.84 -9.32
CA ILE A 134 2.87 -13.84 -8.66
C ILE A 134 2.07 -14.60 -7.61
N VAL A 135 1.30 -13.91 -6.78
CA VAL A 135 0.48 -14.57 -5.76
C VAL A 135 -0.62 -15.43 -6.38
N GLU A 136 -1.19 -15.03 -7.53
CA GLU A 136 -2.12 -15.86 -8.32
C GLU A 136 -1.50 -17.15 -8.85
N GLN A 137 -0.19 -17.14 -9.15
CA GLN A 137 0.53 -18.32 -9.66
C GLN A 137 0.95 -19.28 -8.55
N ILE A 138 1.21 -18.77 -7.35
CA ILE A 138 1.83 -19.54 -6.26
C ILE A 138 0.81 -19.98 -5.22
N CYS A 139 -0.16 -19.15 -4.91
CA CYS A 139 -1.09 -19.37 -3.81
C CYS A 139 -2.44 -19.90 -4.30
N SER A 140 -3.20 -20.53 -3.41
CA SER A 140 -4.61 -20.84 -3.69
C SER A 140 -5.40 -19.55 -3.97
N PRO A 141 -6.47 -19.59 -4.78
CA PRO A 141 -7.23 -18.37 -5.13
C PRO A 141 -7.64 -17.51 -3.93
N SER A 142 -8.15 -18.13 -2.86
CA SER A 142 -8.55 -17.40 -1.65
C SER A 142 -7.39 -16.70 -0.93
N GLN A 143 -6.21 -17.33 -0.89
CA GLN A 143 -5.00 -16.77 -0.30
C GLN A 143 -4.39 -15.67 -1.17
N ALA A 144 -4.40 -15.84 -2.50
CA ALA A 144 -3.98 -14.81 -3.44
C ALA A 144 -4.85 -13.56 -3.30
N THR A 145 -6.18 -13.71 -3.22
CA THR A 145 -7.11 -12.59 -2.98
C THR A 145 -6.76 -11.84 -1.69
N ILE A 146 -6.60 -12.55 -0.56
CA ILE A 146 -6.26 -11.94 0.72
C ILE A 146 -4.93 -11.17 0.65
N ALA A 147 -3.90 -11.74 0.01
CA ALA A 147 -2.60 -11.08 -0.15
C ALA A 147 -2.68 -9.83 -1.05
N THR A 148 -3.39 -9.93 -2.17
CA THR A 148 -3.63 -8.81 -3.09
C THR A 148 -4.42 -7.69 -2.42
N GLU A 149 -5.50 -8.01 -1.71
CA GLU A 149 -6.30 -7.03 -0.98
C GLU A 149 -5.48 -6.30 0.08
N LEU A 150 -4.62 -7.01 0.82
CA LEU A 150 -3.75 -6.39 1.81
C LEU A 150 -2.76 -5.41 1.17
N MET A 151 -2.13 -5.80 0.06
CA MET A 151 -1.20 -4.96 -0.72
C MET A 151 -1.89 -3.69 -1.24
N GLN A 152 -3.05 -3.86 -1.88
CA GLN A 152 -3.82 -2.74 -2.42
C GLN A 152 -4.31 -1.80 -1.30
N THR A 153 -4.74 -2.36 -0.17
CA THR A 153 -5.14 -1.56 1.00
C THR A 153 -3.98 -0.76 1.56
N TYR A 154 -2.77 -1.34 1.61
CA TYR A 154 -1.57 -0.61 2.03
C TYR A 154 -1.28 0.58 1.11
N LEU A 155 -1.22 0.34 -0.20
CA LEU A 155 -0.95 1.40 -1.18
C LEU A 155 -1.98 2.52 -1.12
N LYS A 156 -3.24 2.16 -0.88
CA LYS A 156 -4.33 3.11 -0.70
C LYS A 156 -4.14 3.98 0.55
N TRP A 157 -3.81 3.38 1.69
CA TRP A 157 -3.65 4.14 2.94
C TRP A 157 -2.40 5.02 2.88
N HIS A 158 -1.33 4.51 2.28
CA HIS A 158 -0.12 5.29 2.06
C HIS A 158 -0.36 6.47 1.12
N SER A 159 -1.09 6.28 0.02
CA SER A 159 -1.37 7.38 -0.91
C SER A 159 -2.31 8.44 -0.33
N ALA A 160 -3.27 8.04 0.51
CA ALA A 160 -4.12 8.97 1.25
C ALA A 160 -3.32 9.80 2.26
N ASP A 161 -2.43 9.16 3.02
CA ASP A 161 -1.54 9.83 3.97
C ASP A 161 -0.62 10.86 3.29
N LEU A 162 -0.05 10.50 2.13
CA LEU A 162 0.74 11.43 1.32
C LEU A 162 -0.10 12.64 0.87
N LEU A 163 -1.34 12.42 0.41
CA LEU A 163 -2.23 13.51 0.02
C LEU A 163 -2.54 14.43 1.19
N ASP A 164 -2.92 13.87 2.33
CA ASP A 164 -3.27 14.62 3.53
C ASP A 164 -2.09 15.48 3.98
N TRP A 165 -0.86 14.94 3.95
CA TRP A 165 0.34 15.70 4.25
C TRP A 165 0.54 16.89 3.29
N HIS A 166 0.33 16.70 1.99
CA HIS A 166 0.43 17.79 1.01
C HIS A 166 -0.66 18.85 1.20
N LEU A 167 -1.89 18.44 1.54
CA LEU A 167 -2.99 19.36 1.81
C LEU A 167 -2.72 20.19 3.08
N LEU A 168 -2.25 19.55 4.16
CA LEU A 168 -1.94 20.21 5.43
C LEU A 168 -0.76 21.19 5.32
N THR A 169 0.19 20.92 4.42
CA THR A 169 1.36 21.79 4.19
C THR A 169 1.14 22.85 3.09
N GLY A 170 -0.02 22.85 2.42
CA GLY A 170 -0.31 23.78 1.32
C GLY A 170 0.51 23.52 0.04
N ASN A 171 0.95 22.28 -0.12
CA ASN A 171 1.82 21.79 -1.20
C ASN A 171 1.06 20.89 -2.18
N GLU A 172 -0.27 20.96 -2.22
CA GLU A 172 -1.10 20.06 -3.03
C GLU A 172 -0.78 20.10 -4.54
N ARG A 173 -0.22 21.22 -5.01
CA ARG A 173 0.15 21.43 -6.41
C ARG A 173 1.46 20.74 -6.82
N ILE A 174 2.30 20.38 -5.86
CA ILE A 174 3.58 19.72 -6.10
C ILE A 174 3.55 18.22 -5.84
N LEU A 175 2.40 17.67 -5.38
CA LEU A 175 2.20 16.23 -5.23
C LEU A 175 2.52 15.52 -6.56
N PRO A 176 3.45 14.55 -6.57
CA PRO A 176 3.85 13.89 -7.80
C PRO A 176 2.69 13.16 -8.49
N GLN A 177 2.66 13.21 -9.82
CA GLN A 177 1.58 12.63 -10.61
C GLN A 177 1.47 11.12 -10.38
N SER A 178 2.57 10.41 -10.19
CA SER A 178 2.54 8.97 -9.92
C SER A 178 1.81 8.64 -8.60
N CYS A 179 2.00 9.46 -7.56
CA CYS A 179 1.28 9.37 -6.29
C CYS A 179 -0.19 9.77 -6.46
N ALA A 180 -0.48 10.84 -7.19
CA ALA A 180 -1.86 11.23 -7.53
C ALA A 180 -2.62 10.11 -8.25
N LEU A 181 -1.96 9.37 -9.14
CA LEU A 181 -2.56 8.23 -9.84
C LEU A 181 -2.82 7.04 -8.91
N LEU A 182 -2.07 6.84 -7.83
CA LEU A 182 -2.39 5.83 -6.81
C LEU A 182 -3.70 6.19 -6.09
N ILE A 183 -3.94 7.48 -5.85
CA ILE A 183 -5.17 7.99 -5.23
C ILE A 183 -6.36 7.87 -6.18
N GLN A 184 -6.20 8.20 -7.47
CA GLN A 184 -7.29 8.16 -8.45
C GLN A 184 -7.76 6.73 -8.78
N LEU A 185 -6.88 5.72 -8.68
CA LEU A 185 -7.28 4.31 -8.78
C LEU A 185 -8.35 3.97 -7.73
N GLU A 186 -8.25 4.55 -6.53
CA GLU A 186 -9.24 4.39 -5.46
C GLU A 186 -10.63 4.94 -5.83
N GLN A 187 -10.68 6.13 -6.43
CA GLN A 187 -11.94 6.77 -6.81
C GLN A 187 -12.65 6.01 -7.93
N LYS A 188 -11.88 5.40 -8.84
CA LYS A 188 -12.40 4.59 -9.93
C LYS A 188 -12.89 3.21 -9.48
N GLU A 189 -12.22 2.58 -8.51
CA GLU A 189 -12.69 1.32 -7.91
C GLU A 189 -13.95 1.51 -7.05
N LYS A 190 -14.04 2.64 -6.31
CA LYS A 190 -15.27 3.04 -5.62
C LYS A 190 -16.43 3.24 -6.59
N SER A 191 -16.22 3.88 -7.74
CA SER A 191 -17.30 4.09 -8.73
C SER A 191 -17.70 2.81 -9.48
N LEU A 192 -16.75 1.89 -9.74
CA LEU A 192 -17.06 0.57 -10.31
C LEU A 192 -17.80 -0.32 -9.31
N SER A 193 -17.36 -0.44 -8.06
CA SER A 193 -18.07 -1.24 -7.05
C SER A 193 -19.44 -0.69 -6.70
N THR A 194 -19.62 0.64 -6.75
CA THR A 194 -20.95 1.27 -6.61
C THR A 194 -21.84 0.91 -7.80
N SER A 195 -21.28 0.90 -9.01
CA SER A 195 -22.00 0.55 -10.24
C SER A 195 -22.34 -0.94 -10.34
N GLU A 196 -21.51 -1.84 -9.83
CA GLU A 196 -21.80 -3.28 -9.71
C GLU A 196 -22.84 -3.57 -8.62
N ASN A 197 -22.80 -2.88 -7.48
CA ASN A 197 -23.83 -2.98 -6.45
C ASN A 197 -25.20 -2.44 -6.91
N ILE A 198 -25.22 -1.44 -7.79
CA ILE A 198 -26.46 -0.98 -8.44
C ILE A 198 -27.00 -2.04 -9.40
N LYS A 199 -26.14 -2.68 -10.20
CA LYS A 199 -26.54 -3.76 -11.11
C LYS A 199 -27.01 -5.03 -10.40
N LEU A 200 -26.43 -5.39 -9.26
CA LEU A 200 -26.91 -6.52 -8.45
C LEU A 200 -28.27 -6.22 -7.81
N LYS A 201 -28.50 -4.97 -7.35
CA LYS A 201 -29.83 -4.56 -6.85
C LYS A 201 -30.91 -4.55 -7.94
N GLU A 202 -30.58 -4.12 -9.15
CA GLU A 202 -31.52 -4.18 -10.29
C GLU A 202 -31.88 -5.62 -10.69
N PHE A 203 -31.03 -6.62 -10.39
CA PHE A 203 -31.34 -8.03 -10.65
C PHE A 203 -32.16 -8.70 -9.53
N ASP A 204 -32.03 -8.25 -8.28
CA ASP A 204 -32.84 -8.78 -7.16
C ASP A 204 -34.27 -8.22 -7.16
N ASP A 205 -34.49 -6.98 -7.62
CA ASP A 205 -35.83 -6.36 -7.71
C ASP A 205 -36.71 -6.95 -8.84
N LEU A 206 -36.13 -7.73 -9.78
CA LEU A 206 -36.87 -8.42 -10.85
C LEU A 206 -37.29 -9.86 -10.50
N ASN A 207 -36.86 -10.39 -9.35
CA ASN A 207 -37.21 -11.74 -8.88
C ASN A 207 -38.01 -11.74 -7.58
N ASP A 208 -38.52 -10.58 -7.13
CA ASP A 208 -39.44 -10.52 -6.00
C ASP A 208 -40.78 -11.21 -6.37
N PRO A 209 -41.14 -12.34 -5.74
CA PRO A 209 -42.40 -13.03 -6.01
C PRO A 209 -43.64 -12.17 -5.70
N ILE A 210 -43.48 -11.07 -4.94
CA ILE A 210 -44.54 -10.10 -4.66
C ILE A 210 -44.82 -9.22 -5.88
N LEU A 211 -43.80 -8.79 -6.63
CA LEU A 211 -43.96 -7.93 -7.82
C LEU A 211 -44.54 -8.71 -9.01
N MET A 212 -44.13 -9.98 -9.17
CA MET A 212 -44.72 -10.90 -10.17
C MET A 212 -46.20 -11.21 -9.89
N ALA A 213 -46.61 -11.30 -8.62
CA ALA A 213 -48.00 -11.53 -8.25
C ALA A 213 -48.90 -10.32 -8.51
N MET A 214 -48.36 -9.09 -8.50
CA MET A 214 -49.13 -7.87 -8.78
C MET A 214 -49.32 -7.61 -10.28
N MET A 215 -48.43 -8.10 -11.14
CA MET A 215 -48.57 -7.95 -12.60
C MET A 215 -49.48 -9.01 -13.26
N ALA A 216 -49.74 -10.14 -12.60
CA ALA A 216 -50.65 -11.17 -13.10
C ALA A 216 -52.13 -10.92 -12.74
N ALA A 217 -52.43 -9.86 -11.99
CA ALA A 217 -53.78 -9.50 -11.52
C ALA A 217 -54.34 -8.21 -12.17
N ALA A 218 -53.71 -7.71 -13.23
CA ALA A 218 -54.17 -6.57 -14.03
C ALA A 218 -54.69 -7.02 -15.40
#